data_AF-A0AAD3HDH7-F1
#
_entry.id   AF-A0AAD3HDH7-F1
#
_cell.length_a   1.000
_cell.length_b   1.000
_cell.length_c   1.000
_cell.angle_alpha   90.00
_cell.angle_beta   90.00
_cell.angle_gamma   90.00
#
_symmetry.space_group_name_H-M   'P 1'
#
loop_
_entity.id
_entity.type
_entity.pdbx_description
1 polymer ?
#
loop_
_entity_poly.entity_id
_entity_poly.type
_entity_poly.pdbx_seq_one_letter_code
_entity_poly.pdbx_strand_id
1 'polypeptide(L)'
;MSLALKSHRLKNHATSLHRFLSSSSSSPSSIRRIGIGTNKLSLPNTPDGTFPSVIATSIQNSITTFETTLHKEEEMRRGITDAIMFLQSQNKVIPPVDVIGKISYRTGVEEIKGDVLQETNDGINVYHNQSPEFIQQTMETSPLVDLKRSIQEVNLTYCLHNPEAQSKILLEKDAPLDEIRGQLNETLTNAFTQLETLVQEDVIDGYGVCSNGLSLQSSHPMHLSWEDVLLASKNASESLGVENHLQVMQLPINLLETYGLKVANRIKQENQNVKIHATRPLTCFPSRTGEGYPFKIVDYLLQDGFQQQWTHKMNGIPSTYASVLNETMGYFDAEHLLEIKEEGEQPLTTEERETLDGCKLLQSMIHDLDANLSSGQYRSYPAYEEDLYTKVVPLIHDTFEELDGDSAELLQRFFEAHGTAVRYKIANITRELLKKGGDNGSGEKYDVPDDQTLQEYAIQYLLQQKVDGGLLNGEPLLDRVIVGCPKAEHVIEVVHACEATG
;
A
#
# COMPACT_ATOMS: atom_id res chain seq x y z
N MET A 1 36.14 -17.06 -7.65
CA MET A 1 34.89 -17.82 -7.92
C MET A 1 33.61 -17.10 -7.44
N SER A 2 33.59 -16.47 -6.27
CA SER A 2 32.43 -15.72 -5.73
C SER A 2 31.99 -14.48 -6.56
N LEU A 3 32.94 -13.74 -7.14
CA LEU A 3 32.64 -12.58 -8.01
C LEU A 3 32.14 -12.96 -9.42
N ALA A 4 32.57 -14.10 -9.95
CA ALA A 4 32.15 -14.58 -11.27
C ALA A 4 30.73 -15.17 -11.26
N LEU A 5 30.31 -15.78 -10.15
CA LEU A 5 28.95 -16.29 -9.96
C LEU A 5 27.91 -15.17 -9.75
N LYS A 6 28.30 -14.02 -9.17
CA LYS A 6 27.43 -12.84 -9.06
C LYS A 6 27.18 -12.16 -10.41
N SER A 7 28.21 -12.03 -11.26
CA SER A 7 28.05 -11.41 -12.59
C SER A 7 27.31 -12.30 -13.58
N HIS A 8 27.39 -13.63 -13.43
CA HIS A 8 26.64 -14.57 -14.27
C HIS A 8 25.15 -14.65 -13.91
N ARG A 9 24.79 -14.48 -12.63
CA ARG A 9 23.38 -14.45 -12.17
C ARG A 9 22.63 -13.20 -12.64
N LEU A 10 23.28 -12.02 -12.65
CA LEU A 10 22.71 -10.79 -13.22
C LEU A 10 22.49 -10.89 -14.75
N LYS A 11 23.41 -11.55 -15.47
CA LYS A 11 23.30 -11.76 -16.93
C LYS A 11 22.15 -12.70 -17.34
N ASN A 12 21.89 -13.75 -16.56
CA ASN A 12 20.81 -14.69 -16.87
C ASN A 12 19.41 -14.09 -16.61
N HIS A 13 19.26 -13.21 -15.62
CA HIS A 13 18.03 -12.44 -15.42
C HIS A 13 17.82 -11.35 -16.49
N ALA A 14 18.90 -10.67 -16.90
CA ALA A 14 18.84 -9.71 -18.01
C ALA A 14 18.34 -10.36 -19.31
N THR A 15 18.62 -11.65 -19.54
CA THR A 15 18.20 -12.36 -20.76
C THR A 15 16.70 -12.70 -20.78
N SER A 16 16.05 -12.82 -19.61
CA SER A 16 14.60 -12.97 -19.48
C SER A 16 13.87 -11.64 -19.71
N LEU A 17 14.42 -10.53 -19.17
CA LEU A 17 13.94 -9.17 -19.41
C LEU A 17 14.14 -8.71 -20.87
N HIS A 18 15.25 -9.10 -21.51
CA HIS A 18 15.56 -8.68 -22.89
C HIS A 18 14.60 -9.25 -23.94
N ARG A 19 13.91 -10.36 -23.63
CA ARG A 19 12.93 -11.00 -24.53
C ARG A 19 11.55 -10.35 -24.44
N PHE A 20 11.30 -9.50 -23.44
CA PHE A 20 10.05 -8.77 -23.23
C PHE A 20 10.10 -7.29 -23.66
N LEU A 21 11.29 -6.71 -23.85
CA LEU A 21 11.49 -5.27 -24.08
C LEU A 21 11.64 -4.85 -25.56
N SER A 22 11.04 -5.57 -26.49
CA SER A 22 10.96 -5.10 -27.89
C SER A 22 9.54 -4.69 -28.24
N SER A 23 9.37 -3.39 -28.43
CA SER A 23 8.22 -2.69 -29.05
C SER A 23 7.18 -2.08 -28.11
N SER A 24 7.31 -0.78 -27.86
CA SER A 24 6.20 0.18 -27.86
C SER A 24 6.76 1.59 -27.70
N SER A 25 6.61 2.40 -28.74
CA SER A 25 6.88 3.84 -28.69
C SER A 25 5.64 4.53 -28.15
N SER A 26 5.52 4.64 -26.84
CA SER A 26 4.48 5.43 -26.18
C SER A 26 4.88 6.90 -26.10
N SER A 27 3.89 7.78 -25.94
CA SER A 27 4.12 9.18 -25.58
C SER A 27 4.82 9.24 -24.22
N PRO A 28 6.03 9.81 -24.11
CA PRO A 28 6.79 9.90 -22.85
C PRO A 28 6.06 10.65 -21.71
N SER A 29 4.88 11.23 -21.95
CA SER A 29 4.17 12.09 -20.99
C SER A 29 3.46 11.34 -19.86
N SER A 30 2.77 10.23 -20.14
CA SER A 30 1.98 9.53 -19.10
C SER A 30 2.85 8.77 -18.10
N ILE A 31 3.90 8.09 -18.58
CA ILE A 31 4.80 7.29 -17.72
C ILE A 31 5.55 8.15 -16.71
N ARG A 32 5.91 9.38 -17.09
CA ARG A 32 6.55 10.37 -16.20
C ARG A 32 5.64 10.82 -15.07
N ARG A 33 4.33 10.57 -15.18
CA ARG A 33 3.35 10.83 -14.10
C ARG A 33 3.19 9.65 -13.16
N ILE A 34 3.99 8.59 -13.29
CA ILE A 34 4.04 7.51 -12.29
C ILE A 34 5.16 7.81 -11.29
N GLY A 35 4.89 7.52 -10.01
CA GLY A 35 5.91 7.36 -8.99
C GLY A 35 5.76 6.02 -8.27
N ILE A 36 6.80 5.58 -7.57
CA ILE A 36 6.81 4.28 -6.87
C ILE A 36 6.82 4.50 -5.36
N GLY A 37 5.81 3.96 -4.66
CA GLY A 37 5.78 3.90 -3.20
C GLY A 37 6.48 2.63 -2.68
N THR A 38 7.41 2.77 -1.74
CA THR A 38 8.30 1.68 -1.31
C THR A 38 7.95 1.07 0.05
N ASN A 39 6.84 1.49 0.66
CA ASN A 39 6.36 0.94 1.95
C ASN A 39 6.15 -0.58 1.96
N LYS A 40 6.01 -1.23 0.79
CA LYS A 40 5.91 -2.70 0.68
C LYS A 40 7.14 -3.37 0.08
N LEU A 41 8.21 -2.63 -0.20
CA LEU A 41 9.51 -3.22 -0.59
C LEU A 41 10.26 -3.68 0.66
N SER A 42 10.86 -4.87 0.60
CA SER A 42 11.77 -5.39 1.62
C SER A 42 13.15 -5.61 1.01
N LEU A 43 14.21 -5.42 1.81
CA LEU A 43 15.52 -5.99 1.49
C LEU A 43 15.45 -7.52 1.74
N PRO A 44 16.09 -8.34 0.91
CA PRO A 44 15.67 -9.73 0.75
C PRO A 44 16.07 -10.64 1.92
N ASN A 45 15.11 -11.48 2.33
CA ASN A 45 15.34 -12.90 2.61
C ASN A 45 14.95 -13.79 1.41
N THR A 46 14.55 -13.24 0.26
CA THR A 46 14.15 -14.02 -0.92
C THR A 46 14.96 -13.66 -2.18
N PRO A 47 15.17 -14.63 -3.11
CA PRO A 47 16.15 -14.48 -4.19
C PRO A 47 15.73 -13.55 -5.34
N ASP A 48 14.43 -13.22 -5.49
CA ASP A 48 13.87 -12.75 -6.77
C ASP A 48 13.18 -11.36 -6.71
N GLY A 49 13.26 -10.62 -5.60
CA GLY A 49 12.55 -9.34 -5.39
C GLY A 49 13.37 -8.28 -4.66
N THR A 50 14.51 -7.88 -5.22
CA THR A 50 15.41 -6.95 -4.53
C THR A 50 14.95 -5.50 -4.69
N PHE A 51 14.93 -4.71 -3.61
CA PHE A 51 14.65 -3.27 -3.62
C PHE A 51 15.38 -2.54 -4.78
N PRO A 52 16.70 -2.76 -5.03
CA PRO A 52 17.40 -2.17 -6.18
C PRO A 52 16.83 -2.56 -7.55
N SER A 53 16.33 -3.78 -7.73
CA SER A 53 15.77 -4.22 -9.03
C SER A 53 14.50 -3.45 -9.41
N VAL A 54 13.65 -3.14 -8.44
CA VAL A 54 12.45 -2.30 -8.64
C VAL A 54 12.86 -0.89 -9.05
N ILE A 55 13.80 -0.28 -8.33
CA ILE A 55 14.29 1.07 -8.63
C ILE A 55 14.97 1.12 -10.00
N ALA A 56 15.86 0.17 -10.31
CA ALA A 56 16.54 0.11 -11.61
C ALA A 56 15.56 -0.08 -12.78
N THR A 57 14.58 -0.98 -12.62
CA THR A 57 13.52 -1.20 -13.62
C THR A 57 12.68 0.05 -13.81
N SER A 58 12.39 0.77 -12.72
CA SER A 58 11.62 2.03 -12.78
C SER A 58 12.37 3.11 -13.56
N ILE A 59 13.64 3.36 -13.23
CA ILE A 59 14.46 4.36 -13.93
C ILE A 59 14.63 4.00 -15.42
N GLN A 60 14.84 2.73 -15.75
CA GLN A 60 14.92 2.25 -17.13
C GLN A 60 13.66 2.54 -17.95
N ASN A 61 12.51 2.57 -17.29
CA ASN A 61 11.21 2.87 -17.88
C ASN A 61 10.77 4.33 -17.63
N SER A 62 11.71 5.25 -17.38
CA SER A 62 11.44 6.70 -17.20
C SER A 62 10.54 7.04 -15.99
N ILE A 63 10.44 6.15 -15.00
CA ILE A 63 9.82 6.44 -13.71
C ILE A 63 10.90 6.90 -12.75
N THR A 64 10.86 8.17 -12.36
CA THR A 64 11.94 8.83 -11.62
C THR A 64 11.51 9.39 -10.26
N THR A 65 10.25 9.19 -9.85
CA THR A 65 9.76 9.62 -8.54
C THR A 65 9.62 8.42 -7.60
N PHE A 66 10.25 8.48 -6.43
CA PHE A 66 10.22 7.42 -5.43
C PHE A 66 9.79 7.97 -4.07
N GLU A 67 8.83 7.32 -3.43
CA GLU A 67 8.31 7.71 -2.13
C GLU A 67 8.67 6.66 -1.07
N THR A 68 9.14 7.11 0.09
CA THR A 68 9.47 6.26 1.23
C THR A 68 9.04 6.90 2.56
N THR A 69 9.19 6.15 3.65
CA THR A 69 8.94 6.59 5.03
C THR A 69 10.22 6.50 5.86
N LEU A 70 10.30 7.20 6.99
CA LEU A 70 11.48 7.22 7.88
C LEU A 70 12.12 5.83 8.11
N HIS A 71 11.32 4.80 8.40
CA HIS A 71 11.83 3.46 8.71
C HIS A 71 12.39 2.68 7.51
N LYS A 72 12.33 3.25 6.29
CA LYS A 72 12.82 2.64 5.04
C LYS A 72 13.82 3.53 4.29
N GLU A 73 14.33 4.57 4.93
CA GLU A 73 15.24 5.51 4.29
C GLU A 73 16.57 4.87 3.91
N GLU A 74 17.10 3.97 4.76
CA GLU A 74 18.34 3.27 4.46
C GLU A 74 18.16 2.28 3.30
N GLU A 75 17.05 1.56 3.26
CA GLU A 75 16.66 0.70 2.15
C GLU A 75 16.54 1.50 0.85
N MET A 76 15.92 2.68 0.92
CA MET A 76 15.78 3.59 -0.22
C MET A 76 17.14 4.09 -0.70
N ARG A 77 17.98 4.59 0.22
CA ARG A 77 19.33 5.08 -0.09
C ARG A 77 20.16 4.01 -0.79
N ARG A 78 20.20 2.79 -0.24
CA ARG A 78 20.91 1.65 -0.84
C ARG A 78 20.30 1.26 -2.18
N GLY A 79 18.97 1.21 -2.26
CA GLY A 79 18.22 0.89 -3.48
C GLY A 79 18.56 1.80 -4.65
N ILE A 80 18.54 3.12 -4.42
CA ILE A 80 18.87 4.13 -5.44
C ILE A 80 20.35 4.05 -5.79
N THR A 81 21.24 3.97 -4.80
CA THR A 81 22.70 3.88 -5.04
C THR A 81 23.04 2.68 -5.92
N ASP A 82 22.57 1.49 -5.54
CA ASP A 82 22.83 0.25 -6.27
C ASP A 82 22.22 0.29 -7.69
N ALA A 83 21.01 0.84 -7.84
CA ALA A 83 20.36 0.97 -9.13
C ALA A 83 21.13 1.93 -10.06
N ILE A 84 21.54 3.10 -9.57
CA ILE A 84 22.31 4.08 -10.34
C ILE A 84 23.66 3.51 -10.76
N MET A 85 24.39 2.90 -9.82
CA MET A 85 25.67 2.24 -10.12
C MET A 85 25.52 1.14 -11.17
N PHE A 86 24.47 0.31 -11.05
CA PHE A 86 24.17 -0.72 -12.04
C PHE A 86 23.90 -0.11 -13.41
N LEU A 87 23.05 0.91 -13.52
CA LEU A 87 22.70 1.54 -14.79
C LEU A 87 23.87 2.26 -15.44
N GLN A 88 24.71 2.94 -14.66
CA GLN A 88 25.95 3.54 -15.13
C GLN A 88 26.93 2.48 -15.67
N SER A 89 27.03 1.32 -15.00
CA SER A 89 27.85 0.20 -15.50
C SER A 89 27.36 -0.35 -16.86
N GLN A 90 26.10 -0.10 -17.21
CA GLN A 90 25.51 -0.42 -18.51
C GLN A 90 25.56 0.77 -19.50
N ASN A 91 26.34 1.82 -19.20
CA ASN A 91 26.43 3.06 -19.98
C ASN A 91 25.07 3.74 -20.23
N LYS A 92 24.15 3.65 -19.27
CA LYS A 92 22.86 4.36 -19.33
C LYS A 92 23.00 5.75 -18.71
N VAL A 93 22.38 6.74 -19.35
CA VAL A 93 22.23 8.08 -18.77
C VAL A 93 21.21 8.01 -17.65
N ILE A 94 21.55 8.57 -16.50
CA ILE A 94 20.69 8.60 -15.33
C ILE A 94 19.93 9.93 -15.35
N PRO A 95 18.59 9.92 -15.46
CA PRO A 95 17.82 11.14 -15.30
C PRO A 95 17.82 11.61 -13.84
N PRO A 96 17.50 12.89 -13.57
CA PRO A 96 17.22 13.33 -12.20
C PRO A 96 16.13 12.47 -11.54
N VAL A 97 16.33 12.14 -10.28
CA VAL A 97 15.48 11.29 -9.46
C VAL A 97 14.89 12.13 -8.33
N ASP A 98 13.56 12.15 -8.23
CA ASP A 98 12.85 12.82 -7.15
C ASP A 98 12.58 11.79 -6.03
N VAL A 99 13.15 12.02 -4.85
CA VAL A 99 12.94 11.19 -3.67
C VAL A 99 12.07 11.96 -2.69
N ILE A 100 10.96 11.35 -2.28
CA ILE A 100 10.00 11.91 -1.34
C ILE A 100 10.09 11.12 -0.04
N GLY A 101 10.66 11.75 0.98
CA GLY A 101 10.65 11.26 2.36
C GLY A 101 9.36 11.66 3.08
N LYS A 102 8.92 10.84 4.03
CA LYS A 102 7.80 11.14 4.92
C LYS A 102 8.30 11.20 6.34
N ILE A 103 8.12 12.36 6.97
CA ILE A 103 8.41 12.62 8.38
C ILE A 103 7.07 12.76 9.14
N SER A 104 7.10 12.75 10.48
CA SER A 104 6.01 13.05 11.44
C SER A 104 5.69 11.93 12.43
N TYR A 105 6.26 10.73 12.27
CA TYR A 105 6.24 9.73 13.34
C TYR A 105 7.41 8.75 13.27
N ARG A 106 7.82 8.21 14.42
CA ARG A 106 8.81 7.14 14.57
C ARG A 106 8.24 5.97 15.35
N THR A 107 8.74 4.77 15.06
CA THR A 107 8.50 3.56 15.84
C THR A 107 9.74 3.23 16.65
N GLY A 108 9.61 2.94 17.94
CA GLY A 108 10.74 2.50 18.79
C GLY A 108 10.98 3.33 20.05
N VAL A 109 11.97 2.91 20.86
CA VAL A 109 12.16 3.34 22.26
C VAL A 109 13.16 4.50 22.44
N GLU A 110 13.56 5.17 21.35
CA GLU A 110 14.53 6.26 21.43
C GLU A 110 13.93 7.51 22.10
N GLU A 111 14.80 8.31 22.72
CA GLU A 111 14.40 9.58 23.34
C GLU A 111 13.98 10.58 22.25
N ILE A 112 12.68 10.81 22.13
CA ILE A 112 12.09 11.77 21.19
C ILE A 112 11.96 13.11 21.91
N LYS A 113 12.57 14.16 21.37
CA LYS A 113 12.45 15.53 21.88
C LYS A 113 11.12 16.16 21.46
N GLY A 114 10.50 16.97 22.33
CA GLY A 114 9.29 17.75 22.04
C GLY A 114 8.00 17.10 22.53
N ASP A 115 6.86 17.66 22.13
CA ASP A 115 5.53 17.14 22.47
C ASP A 115 5.21 15.93 21.58
N VAL A 116 5.08 14.76 22.21
CA VAL A 116 4.91 13.49 21.51
C VAL A 116 3.53 12.91 21.80
N LEU A 117 2.79 12.60 20.74
CA LEU A 117 1.61 11.73 20.84
C LEU A 117 2.06 10.28 20.66
N GLN A 118 1.80 9.44 21.66
CA GLN A 118 2.08 8.01 21.59
C GLN A 118 0.81 7.23 21.25
N GLU A 119 0.86 6.43 20.21
CA GLU A 119 -0.15 5.43 19.83
C GLU A 119 0.46 4.02 19.92
N THR A 120 -0.36 3.00 20.11
CA THR A 120 0.08 1.60 20.00
C THR A 120 -0.63 0.97 18.80
N ASN A 121 0.14 0.59 17.78
CA ASN A 121 -0.36 -0.13 16.61
C ASN A 121 0.32 -1.51 16.56
N ASP A 122 -0.47 -2.57 16.59
CA ASP A 122 0.02 -3.97 16.55
C ASP A 122 1.10 -4.29 17.59
N GLY A 123 0.97 -3.73 18.80
CA GLY A 123 1.93 -3.90 19.88
C GLY A 123 3.22 -3.06 19.75
N ILE A 124 3.31 -2.19 18.74
CA ILE A 124 4.44 -1.28 18.52
C ILE A 124 4.02 0.15 18.89
N ASN A 125 4.81 0.82 19.74
CA ASN A 125 4.62 2.23 20.03
C ASN A 125 4.99 3.08 18.80
N VAL A 126 4.03 3.86 18.32
CA VAL A 126 4.17 4.87 17.27
C VAL A 126 4.11 6.24 17.94
N TYR A 127 5.13 7.05 17.69
CA TYR A 127 5.25 8.36 18.30
C TYR A 127 5.12 9.43 17.22
N HIS A 128 4.02 10.18 17.24
CA HIS A 128 3.77 11.29 16.33
C HIS A 128 4.38 12.58 16.88
N ASN A 129 5.21 13.22 16.07
CA ASN A 129 5.89 14.46 16.43
C ASN A 129 6.20 15.28 15.17
N GLN A 130 5.93 16.57 15.22
CA GLN A 130 6.14 17.53 14.14
C GLN A 130 6.83 18.81 14.63
N SER A 131 7.41 18.76 15.83
CA SER A 131 8.12 19.92 16.37
C SER A 131 9.35 20.24 15.51
N PRO A 132 9.76 21.51 15.44
CA PRO A 132 10.98 21.92 14.76
C PRO A 132 12.22 21.10 15.19
N GLU A 133 12.35 20.82 16.49
CA GLU A 133 13.48 20.06 17.04
C GLU A 133 13.50 18.61 16.55
N PHE A 134 12.33 17.98 16.47
CA PHE A 134 12.20 16.62 15.94
C PHE A 134 12.53 16.55 14.45
N ILE A 135 12.05 17.53 13.68
CA ILE A 135 12.34 17.64 12.24
C ILE A 135 13.85 17.80 12.02
N GLN A 136 14.48 18.73 12.74
CA GLN A 136 15.93 18.97 12.69
C GLN A 136 16.71 17.69 13.01
N GLN A 137 16.44 17.06 14.16
CA GLN A 137 17.13 15.84 14.58
C GLN A 137 16.95 14.68 13.58
N THR A 138 15.78 14.60 12.96
CA THR A 138 15.52 13.57 11.95
C THR A 138 16.32 13.81 10.68
N MET A 139 16.45 15.06 10.22
CA MET A 139 17.25 15.37 9.04
C MET A 139 18.75 15.17 9.27
N GLU A 140 19.26 15.50 10.46
CA GLU A 140 20.67 15.30 10.82
C GLU A 140 21.14 13.85 10.70
N THR A 141 20.22 12.89 10.84
CA THR A 141 20.50 11.45 10.84
C THR A 141 19.89 10.72 9.64
N SER A 142 19.29 11.44 8.70
CA SER A 142 18.58 10.83 7.58
C SER A 142 19.53 10.23 6.55
N PRO A 143 19.39 8.92 6.21
CA PRO A 143 20.07 8.32 5.07
C PRO A 143 19.74 8.99 3.73
N LEU A 144 18.59 9.64 3.58
CA LEU A 144 18.23 10.33 2.34
C LEU A 144 18.99 11.65 2.16
N VAL A 145 19.27 12.36 3.25
CA VAL A 145 20.13 13.55 3.21
C VAL A 145 21.55 13.16 2.77
N ASP A 146 22.07 12.05 3.28
CA ASP A 146 23.36 11.49 2.81
C ASP A 146 23.31 11.08 1.34
N LEU A 147 22.18 10.54 0.87
CA LEU A 147 21.96 10.21 -0.54
C LEU A 147 22.09 11.46 -1.43
N LYS A 148 21.34 12.53 -1.10
CA LYS A 148 21.35 13.81 -1.85
C LYS A 148 22.75 14.39 -1.94
N ARG A 149 23.51 14.36 -0.83
CA ARG A 149 24.91 14.83 -0.80
C ARG A 149 25.84 13.97 -1.66
N SER A 150 25.52 12.68 -1.82
CA SER A 150 26.38 11.71 -2.51
C SER A 150 26.08 11.60 -4.01
N ILE A 151 24.87 11.92 -4.46
CA ILE A 151 24.41 11.74 -5.83
C ILE A 151 23.71 13.02 -6.31
N GLN A 152 24.36 13.74 -7.23
CA GLN A 152 23.90 15.04 -7.72
C GLN A 152 22.54 14.97 -8.43
N GLU A 153 22.19 13.84 -9.04
CA GLU A 153 20.93 13.64 -9.73
C GLU A 153 19.72 13.50 -8.78
N VAL A 154 19.93 13.44 -7.45
CA VAL A 154 18.85 13.25 -6.48
C VAL A 154 18.31 14.59 -5.99
N ASN A 155 17.03 14.83 -6.23
CA ASN A 155 16.24 15.86 -5.56
C ASN A 155 15.52 15.23 -4.37
N LEU A 156 15.54 15.89 -3.21
CA LEU A 156 14.97 15.40 -1.97
C LEU A 156 13.88 16.33 -1.46
N THR A 157 12.66 15.81 -1.37
CA THR A 157 11.51 16.52 -0.77
C THR A 157 11.05 15.77 0.48
N TYR A 158 10.79 16.47 1.58
CA TYR A 158 10.14 15.87 2.77
C TYR A 158 8.69 16.31 2.92
N CYS A 159 7.79 15.35 3.09
CA CYS A 159 6.39 15.59 3.39
C CYS A 159 6.09 15.32 4.87
N LEU A 160 5.36 16.24 5.52
CA LEU A 160 4.72 15.97 6.81
C LEU A 160 3.63 14.92 6.61
N HIS A 161 3.69 13.82 7.35
CA HIS A 161 2.78 12.68 7.19
C HIS A 161 1.66 12.75 8.22
N ASN A 162 0.42 12.88 7.72
CA ASN A 162 -0.83 12.97 8.48
C ASN A 162 -0.74 13.96 9.66
N PRO A 163 -0.49 15.27 9.43
CA PRO A 163 -0.44 16.26 10.50
C PRO A 163 -1.72 16.35 11.33
N GLU A 164 -2.86 16.02 10.75
CA GLU A 164 -4.12 15.89 11.48
C GLU A 164 -4.06 14.87 12.64
N ALA A 165 -3.11 13.91 12.63
CA ALA A 165 -2.99 12.93 13.71
C ALA A 165 -2.77 13.57 15.08
N GLN A 166 -2.09 14.73 15.15
CA GLN A 166 -1.86 15.44 16.40
C GLN A 166 -3.15 16.00 17.00
N SER A 167 -4.19 16.20 16.19
CA SER A 167 -5.51 16.64 16.65
C SER A 167 -6.21 15.59 17.53
N LYS A 168 -5.80 14.32 17.51
CA LYS A 168 -6.41 13.25 18.32
C LYS A 168 -6.41 13.56 19.81
N ILE A 169 -5.33 14.14 20.36
CA ILE A 169 -5.24 14.50 21.79
C ILE A 169 -6.36 15.46 22.18
N LEU A 170 -6.63 16.45 21.34
CA LEU A 170 -7.69 17.43 21.60
C LEU A 170 -9.08 16.84 21.34
N LEU A 171 -9.22 15.97 20.34
CA LEU A 171 -10.47 15.25 20.09
C LEU A 171 -10.87 14.36 21.27
N GLU A 172 -9.92 13.65 21.87
CA GLU A 172 -10.14 12.85 23.09
C GLU A 172 -10.55 13.68 24.31
N LYS A 173 -10.30 14.99 24.27
CA LYS A 173 -10.69 15.96 25.31
C LYS A 173 -11.98 16.72 24.96
N ASP A 174 -12.69 16.31 23.90
CA ASP A 174 -13.89 16.98 23.38
C ASP A 174 -13.68 18.48 23.10
N ALA A 175 -12.47 18.87 22.69
CA ALA A 175 -12.16 20.25 22.37
C ALA A 175 -13.00 20.75 21.18
N PRO A 176 -13.40 22.03 21.14
CA PRO A 176 -14.08 22.61 19.99
C PRO A 176 -13.25 22.49 18.71
N LEU A 177 -13.92 22.24 17.57
CA LEU A 177 -13.23 22.10 16.27
C LEU A 177 -12.36 23.32 15.89
N ASP A 178 -12.78 24.52 16.26
CA ASP A 178 -12.01 25.74 15.98
C ASP A 178 -10.70 25.78 16.77
N GLU A 179 -10.70 25.27 18.00
CA GLU A 179 -9.48 25.13 18.82
C GLU A 179 -8.54 24.08 18.22
N ILE A 180 -9.09 22.94 17.81
CA ILE A 180 -8.35 21.86 17.15
C ILE A 180 -7.65 22.36 15.88
N ARG A 181 -8.39 23.10 15.05
CA ARG A 181 -7.86 23.67 13.79
C ARG A 181 -6.84 24.75 14.05
N GLY A 182 -7.06 25.60 15.06
CA GLY A 182 -6.10 26.62 15.48
C GLY A 182 -4.76 25.99 15.86
N GLN A 183 -4.77 24.96 16.72
CA GLN A 183 -3.55 24.26 17.12
C GLN A 183 -2.88 23.58 15.92
N LEU A 184 -3.65 22.89 15.07
CA LEU A 184 -3.10 22.23 13.88
C LEU A 184 -2.40 23.23 12.94
N ASN A 185 -2.98 24.40 12.73
CA ASN A 185 -2.38 25.45 11.88
C ASN A 185 -1.08 26.00 12.51
N GLU A 186 -1.06 26.23 13.82
CA GLU A 186 0.14 26.65 14.54
C GLU A 186 1.26 25.61 14.41
N THR A 187 0.96 24.33 14.69
CA THR A 187 1.93 23.25 14.53
C THR A 187 2.44 23.16 13.09
N LEU A 188 1.54 23.24 12.10
CA LEU A 188 1.91 23.18 10.70
C LEU A 188 2.83 24.33 10.28
N THR A 189 2.54 25.55 10.75
CA THR A 189 3.37 26.74 10.49
C THR A 189 4.76 26.60 11.10
N ASN A 190 4.85 26.11 12.34
CA ASN A 190 6.14 25.88 13.01
C ASN A 190 6.96 24.80 12.29
N ALA A 191 6.33 23.70 11.91
CA ALA A 191 6.97 22.62 11.16
C ALA A 191 7.48 23.09 9.79
N PHE A 192 6.67 23.86 9.05
CA PHE A 192 7.10 24.44 7.77
C PHE A 192 8.20 25.48 7.92
N THR A 193 8.22 26.26 9.00
CA THR A 193 9.32 27.21 9.26
C THR A 193 10.65 26.47 9.40
N GLN A 194 10.66 25.32 10.08
CA GLN A 194 11.85 24.48 10.16
C GLN A 194 12.22 23.88 8.79
N LEU A 195 11.24 23.42 8.01
CA LEU A 195 11.49 22.85 6.69
C LEU A 195 12.02 23.91 5.70
N GLU A 196 11.53 25.15 5.75
CA GLU A 196 12.09 26.27 4.99
C GLU A 196 13.56 26.53 5.37
N THR A 197 13.87 26.52 6.67
CA THR A 197 15.26 26.64 7.15
C THR A 197 16.15 25.55 6.54
N LEU A 198 15.69 24.30 6.52
CA LEU A 198 16.42 23.17 5.92
C LEU A 198 16.59 23.30 4.40
N VAL A 199 15.66 23.96 3.71
CA VAL A 199 15.83 24.29 2.28
C VAL A 199 16.89 25.36 2.10
N GLN A 200 16.89 26.43 2.91
CA GLN A 200 17.93 27.46 2.85
C GLN A 200 19.34 26.91 3.11
N GLU A 201 19.44 25.89 3.95
CA GLU A 201 20.68 25.18 4.28
C GLU A 201 21.09 24.13 3.22
N ASP A 202 20.33 23.99 2.12
CA ASP A 202 20.52 22.98 1.06
C ASP A 202 20.53 21.53 1.59
N VAL A 203 19.82 21.28 2.70
CA VAL A 203 19.64 19.94 3.26
C VAL A 203 18.60 19.16 2.46
N ILE A 204 17.53 19.85 2.02
CA ILE A 204 16.45 19.33 1.19
C ILE A 204 16.12 20.35 0.09
N ASP A 205 15.51 19.90 -1.01
CA ASP A 205 15.15 20.75 -2.16
C ASP A 205 13.76 21.38 -2.04
N GLY A 206 12.95 20.91 -1.10
CA GLY A 206 11.61 21.42 -0.84
C GLY A 206 10.84 20.54 0.14
N TYR A 207 9.59 20.90 0.39
CA TYR A 207 8.75 20.16 1.32
C TYR A 207 7.29 20.06 0.88
N GLY A 208 6.50 19.31 1.64
CA GLY A 208 5.11 19.02 1.32
C GLY A 208 4.30 18.46 2.49
N VAL A 209 3.10 17.99 2.16
CA VAL A 209 2.21 17.25 3.08
C VAL A 209 1.75 15.97 2.40
N CYS A 210 1.72 14.87 3.14
CA CYS A 210 1.03 13.65 2.77
C CYS A 210 -0.04 13.38 3.81
N SER A 211 -1.32 13.57 3.48
CA SER A 211 -2.40 13.55 4.47
C SER A 211 -3.66 12.87 3.93
N ASN A 212 -4.28 12.04 4.76
CA ASN A 212 -5.62 11.52 4.51
C ASN A 212 -6.66 12.63 4.72
N GLY A 213 -6.43 13.51 5.70
CA GLY A 213 -7.27 14.65 6.04
C GLY A 213 -7.60 15.59 4.89
N LEU A 214 -6.67 15.72 3.91
CA LEU A 214 -6.89 16.49 2.68
C LEU A 214 -8.05 15.96 1.82
N SER A 215 -8.37 14.67 1.93
CA SER A 215 -9.44 14.01 1.16
C SER A 215 -10.72 13.76 1.98
N LEU A 216 -10.79 14.30 3.21
CA LEU A 216 -11.98 14.24 4.05
C LEU A 216 -12.86 15.47 3.86
N GLN A 217 -14.16 15.33 4.16
CA GLN A 217 -15.09 16.46 4.17
C GLN A 217 -14.74 17.43 5.30
N SER A 218 -15.03 18.72 5.13
CA SER A 218 -14.78 19.75 6.14
C SER A 218 -15.54 19.57 7.45
N SER A 219 -16.58 18.74 7.48
CA SER A 219 -17.28 18.35 8.71
C SER A 219 -16.57 17.25 9.49
N HIS A 220 -15.58 16.58 8.91
CA HIS A 220 -14.86 15.49 9.56
C HIS A 220 -13.86 16.06 10.59
N PRO A 221 -13.75 15.49 11.80
CA PRO A 221 -12.84 16.02 12.82
C PRO A 221 -11.36 15.98 12.42
N MET A 222 -10.96 14.98 11.65
CA MET A 222 -9.60 14.82 11.09
C MET A 222 -9.39 15.56 9.75
N HIS A 223 -10.29 16.46 9.35
CA HIS A 223 -10.12 17.20 8.10
C HIS A 223 -8.95 18.19 8.19
N LEU A 224 -8.06 18.11 7.21
CA LEU A 224 -7.02 19.11 6.97
C LEU A 224 -7.41 19.93 5.74
N SER A 225 -7.63 21.23 5.92
CA SER A 225 -7.88 22.14 4.81
C SER A 225 -6.59 22.35 4.01
N TRP A 226 -6.69 22.28 2.68
CA TRP A 226 -5.56 22.56 1.80
C TRP A 226 -5.24 24.06 1.77
N GLU A 227 -6.24 24.91 1.98
CA GLU A 227 -6.09 26.36 2.16
C GLU A 227 -5.21 26.66 3.39
N ASP A 228 -5.46 25.97 4.51
CA ASP A 228 -4.64 26.10 5.72
C ASP A 228 -3.20 25.63 5.48
N VAL A 229 -2.98 24.60 4.67
CA VAL A 229 -1.61 24.16 4.29
C VAL A 229 -0.89 25.25 3.49
N LEU A 230 -1.54 25.85 2.50
CA LEU A 230 -0.96 26.94 1.72
C LEU A 230 -0.66 28.17 2.60
N LEU A 231 -1.58 28.51 3.51
CA LEU A 231 -1.42 29.64 4.42
C LEU A 231 -0.27 29.41 5.41
N ALA A 232 -0.19 28.24 6.03
CA ALA A 232 0.88 27.90 6.97
C ALA A 232 2.26 27.97 6.30
N SER A 233 2.36 27.45 5.08
CA SER A 233 3.60 27.49 4.30
C SER A 233 3.98 28.93 3.92
N LYS A 234 3.00 29.73 3.51
CA LYS A 234 3.22 31.16 3.24
C LYS A 234 3.73 31.90 4.49
N ASN A 235 3.06 31.72 5.64
CA ASN A 235 3.46 32.32 6.90
C ASN A 235 4.88 31.92 7.31
N ALA A 236 5.24 30.64 7.14
CA ALA A 236 6.59 30.15 7.38
C ALA A 236 7.64 30.90 6.53
N SER A 237 7.42 30.96 5.21
CA SER A 237 8.33 31.66 4.29
C SER A 237 8.44 33.15 4.57
N GLU A 238 7.33 33.83 4.88
CA GLU A 238 7.32 35.24 5.25
C GLU A 238 8.05 35.52 6.57
N SER A 239 7.94 34.62 7.55
CA SER A 239 8.62 34.78 8.85
C SER A 239 10.14 34.73 8.74
N LEU A 240 10.67 34.03 7.74
CA LEU A 240 12.10 33.93 7.44
C LEU A 240 12.56 34.94 6.37
N GLY A 241 11.63 35.61 5.69
CA GLY A 241 11.94 36.54 4.60
C GLY A 241 12.47 35.84 3.35
N VAL A 242 11.93 34.67 3.02
CA VAL A 242 12.38 33.79 1.93
C VAL A 242 11.30 33.52 0.91
N GLU A 243 11.67 32.98 -0.25
CA GLU A 243 10.69 32.39 -1.17
C GLU A 243 10.08 31.13 -0.57
N ASN A 244 8.83 30.85 -0.92
CA ASN A 244 8.10 29.68 -0.44
C ASN A 244 8.52 28.42 -1.23
N HIS A 245 8.94 27.36 -0.52
CA HIS A 245 9.40 26.10 -1.12
C HIS A 245 8.44 24.91 -0.90
N LEU A 246 7.16 25.16 -0.64
CA LEU A 246 6.13 24.12 -0.67
C LEU A 246 5.96 23.60 -2.11
N GLN A 247 6.26 22.32 -2.29
CA GLN A 247 6.28 21.70 -3.61
C GLN A 247 5.20 20.64 -3.81
N VAL A 248 4.83 19.89 -2.77
CA VAL A 248 4.04 18.67 -2.95
C VAL A 248 2.88 18.59 -1.96
N MET A 249 1.70 18.24 -2.46
CA MET A 249 0.59 17.70 -1.66
C MET A 249 0.26 16.29 -2.14
N GLN A 250 0.40 15.32 -1.24
CA GLN A 250 0.00 13.94 -1.47
C GLN A 250 -1.31 13.65 -0.72
N LEU A 251 -2.29 13.11 -1.43
CA LEU A 251 -3.60 12.80 -0.87
C LEU A 251 -4.17 11.49 -1.46
N PRO A 252 -5.01 10.75 -0.72
CA PRO A 252 -5.65 9.54 -1.24
C PRO A 252 -6.56 9.84 -2.42
N ILE A 253 -6.30 9.22 -3.57
CA ILE A 253 -7.17 9.33 -4.74
C ILE A 253 -7.20 7.98 -5.46
N ASN A 254 -8.39 7.40 -5.55
CA ASN A 254 -8.66 6.19 -6.31
C ASN A 254 -10.12 6.18 -6.80
N LEU A 255 -10.54 5.10 -7.47
CA LEU A 255 -11.88 4.98 -8.03
C LEU A 255 -13.01 5.11 -6.98
N LEU A 256 -12.75 4.71 -5.72
CA LEU A 256 -13.74 4.75 -4.64
C LEU A 256 -13.56 5.96 -3.71
N GLU A 257 -12.38 6.57 -3.71
CA GLU A 257 -12.01 7.76 -2.94
C GLU A 257 -11.77 8.94 -3.89
N THR A 258 -12.84 9.41 -4.53
CA THR A 258 -12.75 10.45 -5.58
C THR A 258 -12.76 11.89 -5.06
N TYR A 259 -13.03 12.12 -3.76
CA TYR A 259 -13.09 13.48 -3.24
C TYR A 259 -11.76 14.24 -3.38
N GLY A 260 -10.63 13.54 -3.28
CA GLY A 260 -9.32 14.13 -3.49
C GLY A 260 -9.12 14.71 -4.90
N LEU A 261 -9.85 14.25 -5.93
CA LEU A 261 -9.84 14.89 -7.26
C LEU A 261 -10.46 16.29 -7.23
N LYS A 262 -11.53 16.48 -6.45
CA LYS A 262 -12.17 17.80 -6.28
C LYS A 262 -11.23 18.77 -5.57
N VAL A 263 -10.50 18.27 -4.58
CA VAL A 263 -9.48 19.04 -3.84
C VAL A 263 -8.30 19.38 -4.74
N ALA A 264 -7.76 18.41 -5.49
CA ALA A 264 -6.71 18.63 -6.48
C ALA A 264 -7.07 19.73 -7.50
N ASN A 265 -8.30 19.69 -8.02
CA ASN A 265 -8.80 20.71 -8.95
C ASN A 265 -8.80 22.12 -8.32
N ARG A 266 -9.25 22.26 -7.07
CA ARG A 266 -9.25 23.56 -6.36
C ARG A 266 -7.84 24.07 -6.11
N ILE A 267 -6.94 23.20 -5.63
CA ILE A 267 -5.54 23.57 -5.41
C ILE A 267 -4.91 24.04 -6.73
N LYS A 268 -5.11 23.33 -7.85
CA LYS A 268 -4.56 23.73 -9.15
C LYS A 268 -5.16 25.02 -9.71
N GLN A 269 -6.38 25.39 -9.33
CA GLN A 269 -6.97 26.68 -9.69
C GLN A 269 -6.33 27.84 -8.92
N GLU A 270 -5.92 27.63 -7.67
CA GLU A 270 -5.34 28.69 -6.83
C GLU A 270 -3.81 28.75 -6.85
N ASN A 271 -3.14 27.60 -6.91
CA ASN A 271 -1.69 27.50 -6.90
C ASN A 271 -1.21 26.37 -7.82
N GLN A 272 -0.86 26.74 -9.06
CA GLN A 272 -0.38 25.81 -10.07
C GLN A 272 1.02 25.23 -9.77
N ASN A 273 1.80 25.88 -8.89
CA ASN A 273 3.17 25.48 -8.58
C ASN A 273 3.23 24.27 -7.63
N VAL A 274 2.17 24.02 -6.86
CA VAL A 274 2.09 22.84 -6.01
C VAL A 274 1.79 21.61 -6.85
N LYS A 275 2.66 20.61 -6.75
CA LYS A 275 2.49 19.30 -7.37
C LYS A 275 1.51 18.45 -6.55
N ILE A 276 0.55 17.85 -7.23
CA ILE A 276 -0.46 16.98 -6.62
C ILE A 276 -0.13 15.53 -6.94
N HIS A 277 0.11 14.74 -5.88
CA HIS A 277 0.41 13.33 -5.99
C HIS A 277 -0.75 12.50 -5.45
N ALA A 278 -1.39 11.70 -6.31
CA ALA A 278 -2.35 10.69 -5.86
C ALA A 278 -1.60 9.56 -5.16
N THR A 279 -2.02 9.25 -3.94
CA THR A 279 -1.51 8.10 -3.18
C THR A 279 -2.59 7.03 -3.07
N ARG A 280 -2.15 5.81 -2.78
CA ARG A 280 -3.02 4.63 -2.61
C ARG A 280 -3.98 4.42 -3.80
N PRO A 281 -3.53 4.51 -5.07
CA PRO A 281 -4.40 4.40 -6.23
C PRO A 281 -5.13 3.04 -6.32
N LEU A 282 -4.58 2.01 -5.66
CA LEU A 282 -5.10 0.64 -5.67
C LEU A 282 -5.56 0.15 -4.28
N THR A 283 -5.66 1.03 -3.29
CA THR A 283 -5.96 0.66 -1.90
C THR A 283 -7.01 1.60 -1.34
N CYS A 284 -8.11 1.06 -0.83
CA CYS A 284 -9.19 1.82 -0.20
C CYS A 284 -9.34 1.39 1.26
N PHE A 285 -9.57 2.36 2.15
CA PHE A 285 -9.89 2.10 3.56
C PHE A 285 -11.38 2.35 3.82
N PRO A 286 -12.07 1.48 4.56
CA PRO A 286 -13.49 1.67 4.88
C PRO A 286 -13.79 3.01 5.57
N SER A 287 -12.92 3.44 6.50
CA SER A 287 -13.07 4.70 7.22
C SER A 287 -12.54 5.93 6.46
N ARG A 288 -11.76 5.72 5.39
CA ARG A 288 -10.98 6.76 4.66
C ARG A 288 -9.90 7.48 5.48
N THR A 289 -9.83 7.25 6.80
CA THR A 289 -8.80 7.80 7.69
C THR A 289 -7.50 6.99 7.65
N GLY A 290 -7.48 5.85 6.94
CA GLY A 290 -6.37 4.89 6.95
C GLY A 290 -6.53 3.80 8.01
N GLU A 291 -7.70 3.70 8.64
CA GLU A 291 -8.02 2.72 9.69
C GLU A 291 -8.86 1.55 9.16
N GLY A 292 -8.81 0.42 9.87
CA GLY A 292 -9.45 -0.83 9.48
C GLY A 292 -8.73 -1.56 8.35
N TYR A 293 -9.29 -2.70 7.92
CA TYR A 293 -8.66 -3.50 6.88
C TYR A 293 -8.82 -2.86 5.51
N PRO A 294 -7.72 -2.51 4.84
CA PRO A 294 -7.79 -2.00 3.49
C PRO A 294 -8.23 -3.11 2.53
N PHE A 295 -9.10 -2.79 1.58
CA PHE A 295 -9.33 -3.66 0.43
C PHE A 295 -8.65 -3.06 -0.80
N LYS A 296 -8.34 -3.92 -1.78
CA LYS A 296 -7.50 -3.56 -2.91
C LYS A 296 -8.29 -3.56 -4.22
N ILE A 297 -8.03 -2.57 -5.06
CA ILE A 297 -8.57 -2.47 -6.42
C ILE A 297 -7.62 -3.25 -7.35
N VAL A 298 -7.62 -4.58 -7.21
CA VAL A 298 -6.72 -5.47 -7.97
C VAL A 298 -7.43 -6.75 -8.37
N ASP A 299 -7.13 -7.23 -9.57
CA ASP A 299 -7.29 -8.62 -9.92
C ASP A 299 -6.02 -9.40 -9.55
N TYR A 300 -6.18 -10.67 -9.23
CA TYR A 300 -5.08 -11.55 -8.88
C TYR A 300 -4.80 -12.52 -10.03
N LEU A 301 -3.52 -12.78 -10.30
CA LEU A 301 -3.11 -13.90 -11.14
C LEU A 301 -3.07 -15.14 -10.26
N LEU A 302 -4.09 -16.00 -10.39
CA LEU A 302 -4.27 -17.19 -9.56
C LEU A 302 -3.98 -18.45 -10.35
N GLN A 303 -3.57 -19.50 -9.65
CA GLN A 303 -3.44 -20.83 -10.23
C GLN A 303 -4.82 -21.52 -10.23
N ASP A 304 -5.22 -22.02 -11.40
CA ASP A 304 -6.42 -22.83 -11.59
C ASP A 304 -6.02 -24.11 -12.35
N GLY A 305 -5.91 -25.21 -11.61
CA GLY A 305 -5.30 -26.44 -12.12
C GLY A 305 -3.85 -26.23 -12.57
N PHE A 306 -3.58 -26.46 -13.86
CA PHE A 306 -2.25 -26.32 -14.47
C PHE A 306 -2.02 -24.96 -15.15
N GLN A 307 -3.00 -24.04 -15.10
CA GLN A 307 -2.91 -22.73 -15.75
C GLN A 307 -2.92 -21.62 -14.72
N GLN A 308 -2.28 -20.50 -15.05
CA GLN A 308 -2.45 -19.24 -14.32
C GLN A 308 -3.44 -18.35 -15.07
N GLN A 309 -4.40 -17.80 -14.36
CA GLN A 309 -5.45 -16.98 -14.93
C GLN A 309 -5.77 -15.81 -14.01
N TRP A 310 -6.03 -14.64 -14.62
CA TRP A 310 -6.49 -13.47 -13.89
C TRP A 310 -7.91 -13.67 -13.40
N THR A 311 -8.21 -13.23 -12.17
CA THR A 311 -9.53 -13.38 -11.54
C THR A 311 -10.69 -12.88 -12.40
N HIS A 312 -10.50 -11.81 -13.18
CA HIS A 312 -11.54 -11.29 -14.08
C HIS A 312 -11.84 -12.18 -15.30
N LYS A 313 -10.94 -13.09 -15.66
CA LYS A 313 -11.16 -14.06 -16.75
C LYS A 313 -11.69 -15.40 -16.25
N MET A 314 -11.67 -15.64 -14.94
CA MET A 314 -12.04 -16.93 -14.37
C MET A 314 -13.57 -17.09 -14.34
N ASN A 315 -14.04 -18.29 -14.66
CA ASN A 315 -15.46 -18.65 -14.66
C ASN A 315 -15.86 -19.34 -13.34
N GLY A 316 -15.67 -18.65 -12.22
CA GLY A 316 -15.94 -19.20 -10.89
C GLY A 316 -14.70 -19.28 -9.99
N ILE A 317 -14.92 -19.78 -8.77
CA ILE A 317 -13.84 -20.05 -7.82
C ILE A 317 -12.84 -21.06 -8.43
N PRO A 318 -11.54 -21.02 -8.06
CA PRO A 318 -10.55 -21.96 -8.56
C PRO A 318 -11.02 -23.41 -8.43
N SER A 319 -10.87 -24.20 -9.50
CA SER A 319 -11.40 -25.56 -9.61
C SER A 319 -10.83 -26.53 -8.56
N THR A 320 -9.62 -26.25 -8.07
CA THR A 320 -8.96 -27.04 -7.03
C THR A 320 -9.64 -26.92 -5.67
N TYR A 321 -10.34 -25.81 -5.39
CA TYR A 321 -10.90 -25.54 -4.07
C TYR A 321 -11.94 -26.58 -3.65
N ALA A 322 -12.93 -26.87 -4.51
CA ALA A 322 -13.99 -27.81 -4.17
C ALA A 322 -13.45 -29.23 -3.93
N SER A 323 -12.43 -29.66 -4.68
CA SER A 323 -11.80 -30.96 -4.47
C SER A 323 -11.09 -31.02 -3.11
N VAL A 324 -10.31 -29.99 -2.77
CA VAL A 324 -9.57 -29.93 -1.51
C VAL A 324 -10.52 -29.81 -0.32
N LEU A 325 -11.60 -29.01 -0.43
CA LEU A 325 -12.63 -28.90 0.59
C LEU A 325 -13.27 -30.25 0.88
N ASN A 326 -13.72 -30.98 -0.15
CA ASN A 326 -14.34 -32.29 0.03
C ASN A 326 -13.37 -33.34 0.59
N GLU A 327 -12.11 -33.34 0.13
CA GLU A 327 -11.07 -34.22 0.65
C GLU A 327 -10.82 -33.94 2.15
N THR A 328 -10.71 -32.67 2.53
CA THR A 328 -10.46 -32.26 3.91
C THR A 328 -11.66 -32.58 4.82
N MET A 329 -12.88 -32.28 4.36
CA MET A 329 -14.11 -32.61 5.10
C MET A 329 -14.27 -34.11 5.31
N GLY A 330 -13.98 -34.92 4.28
CA GLY A 330 -14.07 -36.38 4.36
C GLY A 330 -12.96 -37.01 5.21
N TYR A 331 -11.77 -36.42 5.27
CA TYR A 331 -10.69 -36.90 6.12
C TYR A 331 -11.00 -36.73 7.61
N PHE A 332 -11.60 -35.59 7.98
CA PHE A 332 -12.07 -35.34 9.34
C PHE A 332 -13.47 -35.89 9.60
N ASP A 333 -13.96 -36.83 8.78
CA ASP A 333 -15.22 -37.50 9.01
C ASP A 333 -15.06 -38.71 9.92
N ALA A 334 -15.51 -38.54 11.16
CA ALA A 334 -15.48 -39.56 12.19
C ALA A 334 -16.82 -40.31 12.33
N GLU A 335 -17.66 -40.36 11.28
CA GLU A 335 -18.95 -41.08 11.29
C GLU A 335 -18.80 -42.54 11.71
N HIS A 336 -17.71 -43.22 11.31
CA HIS A 336 -17.41 -44.59 11.74
C HIS A 336 -17.30 -44.76 13.28
N LEU A 337 -16.84 -43.74 14.02
CA LEU A 337 -16.81 -43.77 15.49
C LEU A 337 -18.21 -43.56 16.10
N LEU A 338 -19.10 -42.87 15.39
CA LEU A 338 -20.51 -42.77 15.79
C LEU A 338 -21.22 -44.10 15.57
N GLU A 339 -20.98 -44.77 14.45
CA GLU A 339 -21.51 -46.11 14.17
C GLU A 339 -21.04 -47.13 15.23
N ILE A 340 -19.75 -47.13 15.60
CA ILE A 340 -19.22 -47.99 16.68
C ILE A 340 -19.92 -47.73 18.01
N LYS A 341 -20.22 -46.46 18.30
CA LYS A 341 -20.95 -46.06 19.52
C LYS A 341 -22.42 -46.49 19.50
N GLU A 342 -23.05 -46.52 18.33
CA GLU A 342 -24.47 -46.86 18.16
C GLU A 342 -24.70 -48.39 18.05
N GLU A 343 -23.78 -49.11 17.41
CA GLU A 343 -23.87 -50.57 17.18
C GLU A 343 -23.17 -51.39 18.27
N GLY A 344 -22.22 -50.82 19.00
CA GLY A 344 -21.44 -51.49 20.04
C GLY A 344 -22.10 -51.52 21.42
N GLU A 345 -21.97 -52.65 22.13
CA GLU A 345 -22.33 -52.74 23.57
C GLU A 345 -21.33 -52.03 24.49
N GLN A 346 -20.21 -51.53 23.96
CA GLN A 346 -19.11 -50.91 24.71
C GLN A 346 -19.02 -49.41 24.41
N PRO A 347 -18.82 -48.55 25.43
CA PRO A 347 -18.63 -47.12 25.21
C PRO A 347 -17.29 -46.83 24.51
N LEU A 348 -17.26 -45.79 23.68
CA LEU A 348 -16.02 -45.27 23.11
C LEU A 348 -14.96 -45.04 24.20
N THR A 349 -13.73 -45.43 23.91
CA THR A 349 -12.54 -45.13 24.70
C THR A 349 -12.31 -43.62 24.80
N THR A 350 -11.48 -43.18 25.74
CA THR A 350 -11.14 -41.76 25.88
C THR A 350 -10.51 -41.21 24.59
N GLU A 351 -9.57 -41.96 24.01
CA GLU A 351 -8.87 -41.58 22.77
C GLU A 351 -9.82 -41.48 21.56
N GLU A 352 -10.75 -42.43 21.41
CA GLU A 352 -11.77 -42.37 20.34
C GLU A 352 -12.73 -41.18 20.53
N ARG A 353 -13.07 -40.81 21.77
CA ARG A 353 -13.89 -39.62 22.03
C ARG A 353 -13.14 -38.34 21.70
N GLU A 354 -11.88 -38.23 22.11
CA GLU A 354 -11.02 -37.09 21.81
C GLU A 354 -10.83 -36.94 20.30
N THR A 355 -10.62 -38.04 19.59
CA THR A 355 -10.55 -38.06 18.12
C THR A 355 -11.85 -37.59 17.48
N LEU A 356 -12.99 -38.16 17.90
CA LEU A 356 -14.31 -37.78 17.39
C LEU A 356 -14.61 -36.29 17.61
N ASP A 357 -14.31 -35.77 18.80
CA ASP A 357 -14.55 -34.38 19.16
C ASP A 357 -13.62 -33.44 18.38
N GLY A 358 -12.35 -33.81 18.20
CA GLY A 358 -11.38 -33.07 17.38
C GLY A 358 -11.78 -33.01 15.90
N CYS A 359 -12.15 -34.15 15.31
CA CYS A 359 -12.66 -34.24 13.94
C CYS A 359 -13.89 -33.34 13.73
N LYS A 360 -14.86 -33.38 14.64
CA LYS A 360 -16.05 -32.51 14.58
C LYS A 360 -15.73 -31.04 14.67
N LEU A 361 -14.78 -30.66 15.54
CA LEU A 361 -14.33 -29.27 15.67
C LEU A 361 -13.72 -28.78 14.36
N LEU A 362 -12.80 -29.56 13.77
CA LEU A 362 -12.16 -29.20 12.51
C LEU A 362 -13.15 -29.12 11.36
N GLN A 363 -14.10 -30.06 11.24
CA GLN A 363 -15.17 -29.99 10.26
C GLN A 363 -16.04 -28.73 10.42
N SER A 364 -16.43 -28.39 11.66
CA SER A 364 -17.20 -27.18 11.93
C SER A 364 -16.43 -25.92 11.52
N MET A 365 -15.14 -25.85 11.86
CA MET A 365 -14.26 -24.74 11.49
C MET A 365 -14.12 -24.61 9.97
N ILE A 366 -13.91 -25.71 9.25
CA ILE A 366 -13.81 -25.73 7.79
C ILE A 366 -15.13 -25.29 7.14
N HIS A 367 -16.25 -25.79 7.65
CA HIS A 367 -17.58 -25.41 7.19
C HIS A 367 -17.86 -23.90 7.39
N ASP A 368 -17.49 -23.36 8.55
CA ASP A 368 -17.65 -21.92 8.84
C ASP A 368 -16.80 -21.05 7.89
N LEU A 369 -15.57 -21.49 7.57
CA LEU A 369 -14.72 -20.81 6.60
C LEU A 369 -15.33 -20.82 5.19
N ASP A 370 -15.84 -21.95 4.71
CA ASP A 370 -16.54 -22.05 3.41
C ASP A 370 -17.83 -21.21 3.38
N ALA A 371 -18.60 -21.21 4.47
CA ALA A 371 -19.77 -20.36 4.61
C ALA A 371 -19.42 -18.86 4.54
N ASN A 372 -18.32 -18.44 5.16
CA ASN A 372 -17.82 -17.06 5.12
C ASN A 372 -17.34 -16.65 3.72
N LEU A 373 -16.73 -17.58 2.98
CA LEU A 373 -16.37 -17.38 1.57
C LEU A 373 -17.63 -17.14 0.71
N SER A 374 -18.69 -17.90 0.95
CA SER A 374 -19.95 -17.83 0.22
C SER A 374 -20.77 -16.58 0.54
N SER A 375 -20.74 -16.12 1.79
CA SER A 375 -21.46 -14.92 2.24
C SER A 375 -20.81 -13.60 1.78
N GLY A 376 -19.56 -13.65 1.30
CA GLY A 376 -18.80 -12.47 0.92
C GLY A 376 -18.33 -11.63 2.12
N GLN A 377 -18.22 -12.25 3.30
CA GLN A 377 -17.76 -11.60 4.52
C GLN A 377 -16.35 -11.01 4.37
N TYR A 378 -15.46 -11.73 3.68
CA TYR A 378 -14.10 -11.25 3.41
C TYR A 378 -14.10 -10.25 2.25
N ARG A 379 -14.05 -8.96 2.60
CA ARG A 379 -13.84 -7.85 1.64
C ARG A 379 -12.37 -7.48 1.50
N SER A 380 -11.52 -7.94 2.42
CA SER A 380 -10.10 -7.65 2.48
C SER A 380 -9.33 -8.92 2.80
N TYR A 381 -8.21 -9.13 2.10
CA TYR A 381 -7.36 -10.28 2.34
C TYR A 381 -6.60 -10.17 3.68
N PRO A 382 -6.07 -8.99 4.07
CA PRO A 382 -5.60 -8.78 5.44
C PRO A 382 -6.62 -9.12 6.54
N ALA A 383 -7.91 -8.79 6.34
CA ALA A 383 -8.96 -9.16 7.31
C ALA A 383 -9.10 -10.68 7.44
N TYR A 384 -9.02 -11.39 6.32
CA TYR A 384 -9.03 -12.85 6.28
C TYR A 384 -7.79 -13.43 6.98
N GLU A 385 -6.60 -12.91 6.72
CA GLU A 385 -5.37 -13.37 7.38
C GLU A 385 -5.43 -13.16 8.89
N GLU A 386 -5.89 -12.00 9.36
CA GLU A 386 -6.02 -11.76 10.80
C GLU A 386 -7.08 -12.68 11.44
N ASP A 387 -8.22 -12.91 10.78
CA ASP A 387 -9.23 -13.85 11.25
C ASP A 387 -8.65 -15.27 11.42
N LEU A 388 -7.79 -15.70 10.48
CA LEU A 388 -7.05 -16.94 10.63
C LEU A 388 -6.10 -16.91 11.84
N TYR A 389 -5.26 -15.89 11.96
CA TYR A 389 -4.23 -15.83 13.02
C TYR A 389 -4.79 -15.61 14.42
N THR A 390 -5.92 -14.93 14.55
CA THR A 390 -6.48 -14.55 15.85
C THR A 390 -7.57 -15.50 16.34
N LYS A 391 -8.19 -16.27 15.45
CA LYS A 391 -9.29 -17.18 15.82
C LYS A 391 -9.00 -18.61 15.44
N VAL A 392 -8.68 -18.86 14.17
CA VAL A 392 -8.57 -20.23 13.63
C VAL A 392 -7.32 -20.94 14.13
N VAL A 393 -6.15 -20.30 14.02
CA VAL A 393 -4.88 -20.87 14.44
C VAL A 393 -4.84 -21.11 15.97
N PRO A 394 -5.28 -20.16 16.83
CA PRO A 394 -5.41 -20.42 18.26
C PRO A 394 -6.39 -21.55 18.58
N LEU A 395 -7.54 -21.64 17.89
CA LEU A 395 -8.50 -22.72 18.10
C LEU A 395 -7.87 -24.09 17.87
N ILE A 396 -7.06 -24.25 16.82
CA ILE A 396 -6.34 -25.50 16.53
C ILE A 396 -5.31 -25.76 17.64
N HIS A 397 -4.48 -24.77 17.99
CA HIS A 397 -3.44 -24.93 19.01
C HIS A 397 -3.98 -25.20 20.43
N ASP A 398 -5.12 -24.62 20.79
CA ASP A 398 -5.75 -24.82 22.09
C ASP A 398 -6.47 -26.18 22.18
N THR A 399 -6.85 -26.76 21.04
CA THR A 399 -7.55 -28.05 20.98
C THR A 399 -6.60 -29.23 20.88
N PHE A 400 -5.53 -29.10 20.08
CA PHE A 400 -4.63 -30.21 19.76
C PHE A 400 -3.25 -29.96 20.35
N GLU A 401 -2.76 -30.89 21.18
CA GLU A 401 -1.37 -30.86 21.66
C GLU A 401 -0.37 -31.00 20.50
N GLU A 402 -0.69 -31.91 19.56
CA GLU A 402 0.05 -32.13 18.32
C GLU A 402 -0.93 -32.63 17.24
N LEU A 403 -0.76 -32.16 16.01
CA LEU A 403 -1.43 -32.72 14.84
C LEU A 403 -0.48 -33.72 14.17
N ASP A 404 -1.01 -34.87 13.76
CA ASP A 404 -0.22 -35.79 12.93
C ASP A 404 0.13 -35.15 11.57
N GLY A 405 1.17 -35.68 10.93
CA GLY A 405 1.70 -35.12 9.70
C GLY A 405 0.69 -35.05 8.55
N ASP A 406 -0.20 -36.04 8.45
CA ASP A 406 -1.19 -36.12 7.38
C ASP A 406 -2.29 -35.07 7.60
N SER A 407 -2.78 -34.93 8.84
CA SER A 407 -3.73 -33.88 9.24
C SER A 407 -3.16 -32.48 8.99
N ALA A 408 -1.90 -32.24 9.36
CA ALA A 408 -1.24 -30.95 9.18
C ALA A 408 -1.04 -30.61 7.69
N GLU A 409 -0.60 -31.57 6.87
CA GLU A 409 -0.44 -31.39 5.43
C GLU A 409 -1.79 -31.10 4.75
N LEU A 410 -2.84 -31.80 5.14
CA LEU A 410 -4.17 -31.61 4.57
C LEU A 410 -4.77 -30.25 4.94
N LEU A 411 -4.64 -29.82 6.20
CA LEU A 411 -5.06 -28.49 6.64
C LEU A 411 -4.27 -27.38 5.93
N GLN A 412 -2.96 -27.56 5.74
CA GLN A 412 -2.16 -26.61 4.97
C GLN A 412 -2.69 -26.49 3.53
N ARG A 413 -2.91 -27.62 2.84
CA ARG A 413 -3.48 -27.63 1.49
C ARG A 413 -4.85 -26.94 1.44
N PHE A 414 -5.69 -27.16 2.46
CA PHE A 414 -6.98 -26.48 2.60
C PHE A 414 -6.82 -24.97 2.73
N PHE A 415 -5.97 -24.48 3.64
CA PHE A 415 -5.78 -23.04 3.83
C PHE A 415 -5.19 -22.35 2.59
N GLU A 416 -4.29 -23.02 1.86
CA GLU A 416 -3.76 -22.51 0.58
C GLU A 416 -4.86 -22.40 -0.49
N ALA A 417 -5.70 -23.43 -0.64
CA ALA A 417 -6.81 -23.43 -1.58
C ALA A 417 -7.89 -22.41 -1.19
N HIS A 418 -8.25 -22.33 0.10
CA HIS A 418 -9.21 -21.37 0.63
C HIS A 418 -8.73 -19.93 0.44
N GLY A 419 -7.46 -19.63 0.77
CA GLY A 419 -6.88 -18.31 0.54
C GLY A 419 -6.92 -17.89 -0.93
N THR A 420 -6.67 -18.83 -1.85
CA THR A 420 -6.81 -18.58 -3.30
C THR A 420 -8.26 -18.27 -3.68
N ALA A 421 -9.24 -19.01 -3.15
CA ALA A 421 -10.66 -18.75 -3.38
C ALA A 421 -11.12 -17.40 -2.79
N VAL A 422 -10.63 -17.03 -1.60
CA VAL A 422 -10.90 -15.73 -0.97
C VAL A 422 -10.40 -14.57 -1.86
N ARG A 423 -9.19 -14.67 -2.42
CA ARG A 423 -8.67 -13.64 -3.36
C ARG A 423 -9.57 -13.47 -4.58
N TYR A 424 -10.04 -14.57 -5.16
CA TYR A 424 -11.00 -14.54 -6.27
C TYR A 424 -12.30 -13.84 -5.88
N LYS A 425 -12.87 -14.16 -4.70
CA LYS A 425 -14.10 -13.52 -4.23
C LYS A 425 -13.92 -12.04 -3.97
N ILE A 426 -12.82 -11.62 -3.33
CA ILE A 426 -12.51 -10.21 -3.07
C ILE A 426 -12.43 -9.41 -4.38
N ALA A 427 -11.74 -9.92 -5.41
CA ALA A 427 -11.64 -9.23 -6.69
C ALA A 427 -13.02 -9.01 -7.34
N ASN A 428 -13.88 -10.05 -7.33
CA ASN A 428 -15.24 -9.95 -7.86
C ASN A 428 -16.12 -8.98 -7.05
N ILE A 429 -16.07 -9.05 -5.72
CA ILE A 429 -16.78 -8.11 -4.84
C ILE A 429 -16.35 -6.67 -5.16
N THR A 430 -15.05 -6.46 -5.40
CA THR A 430 -14.51 -5.13 -5.72
C THR A 430 -15.00 -4.63 -7.08
N ARG A 431 -15.06 -5.48 -8.11
CA ARG A 431 -15.68 -5.15 -9.40
C ARG A 431 -17.15 -4.76 -9.25
N GLU A 432 -17.92 -5.53 -8.49
CA GLU A 432 -19.33 -5.24 -8.23
C GLU A 432 -19.53 -3.95 -7.42
N LEU A 433 -18.63 -3.67 -6.48
CA LEU A 433 -18.63 -2.43 -5.72
C LEU A 433 -18.40 -1.21 -6.62
N LEU A 434 -17.45 -1.30 -7.56
CA LEU A 434 -17.18 -0.24 -8.54
C LEU A 434 -18.38 -0.02 -9.48
N LYS A 435 -19.02 -1.10 -9.96
CA LYS A 435 -20.23 -1.00 -10.79
C LYS A 435 -21.39 -0.34 -10.07
N LYS A 436 -21.53 -0.58 -8.76
CA LYS A 436 -22.58 0.02 -7.93
C LYS A 436 -22.30 1.46 -7.54
N GLY A 437 -21.04 1.89 -7.54
CA GLY A 437 -20.63 3.22 -7.08
C GLY A 437 -20.36 3.28 -5.58
N GLY A 438 -19.68 2.25 -5.04
CA GLY A 438 -19.40 2.12 -3.61
C GLY A 438 -20.57 1.52 -2.82
N ASP A 439 -20.39 1.39 -1.50
CA ASP A 439 -21.31 0.66 -0.62
C ASP A 439 -22.75 1.21 -0.62
N ASN A 440 -22.86 2.54 -0.69
CA ASN A 440 -24.15 3.24 -0.67
C ASN A 440 -24.68 3.54 -2.09
N GLY A 441 -23.95 3.13 -3.12
CA GLY A 441 -24.25 3.41 -4.54
C GLY A 441 -24.31 4.90 -4.92
N SER A 442 -23.80 5.77 -4.06
CA SER A 442 -23.80 7.23 -4.24
C SER A 442 -22.53 7.77 -4.91
N GLY A 443 -21.51 6.93 -5.04
CA GLY A 443 -20.27 7.25 -5.73
C GLY A 443 -20.40 7.13 -7.25
N GLU A 444 -19.30 7.45 -7.93
CA GLU A 444 -19.17 7.25 -9.36
C GLU A 444 -19.15 5.75 -9.69
N LYS A 445 -19.88 5.37 -10.74
CA LYS A 445 -20.02 3.99 -11.18
C LYS A 445 -19.04 3.73 -12.30
N TYR A 446 -18.34 2.60 -12.21
CA TYR A 446 -17.37 2.20 -13.21
C TYR A 446 -17.74 0.84 -13.77
N ASP A 447 -17.84 0.77 -15.09
CA ASP A 447 -17.95 -0.49 -15.81
C ASP A 447 -16.58 -0.87 -16.34
N VAL A 448 -15.83 -1.61 -15.51
CA VAL A 448 -14.47 -2.04 -15.84
C VAL A 448 -14.56 -3.14 -16.91
N PRO A 449 -13.91 -2.97 -18.07
CA PRO A 449 -13.93 -3.97 -19.13
C PRO A 449 -13.48 -5.36 -18.66
N ASP A 450 -14.10 -6.41 -19.21
CA ASP A 450 -13.79 -7.81 -18.86
C ASP A 450 -12.44 -8.27 -19.42
N ASP A 451 -11.84 -7.55 -20.36
CA ASP A 451 -10.51 -7.83 -20.90
C ASP A 451 -9.39 -7.08 -20.17
N GLN A 452 -9.74 -6.22 -19.22
CA GLN A 452 -8.83 -5.35 -18.49
C GLN A 452 -8.79 -5.67 -17.01
N THR A 453 -7.60 -5.62 -16.40
CA THR A 453 -7.48 -5.78 -14.94
C THR A 453 -7.96 -4.54 -14.19
N LEU A 454 -8.43 -4.72 -12.95
CA LEU A 454 -8.82 -3.63 -12.05
C LEU A 454 -7.72 -2.59 -11.85
N GLN A 455 -6.49 -3.05 -11.63
CA GLN A 455 -5.34 -2.18 -11.39
C GLN A 455 -4.96 -1.36 -12.61
N GLU A 456 -5.03 -1.97 -13.80
CA GLU A 456 -4.76 -1.28 -15.05
C GLU A 456 -5.82 -0.19 -15.29
N TYR A 457 -7.10 -0.53 -15.19
CA TYR A 457 -8.20 0.44 -15.34
C TYR A 457 -8.07 1.60 -14.36
N ALA A 458 -7.78 1.32 -13.08
CA ALA A 458 -7.63 2.35 -12.05
C ALA A 458 -6.48 3.32 -12.35
N ILE A 459 -5.30 2.81 -12.75
CA ILE A 459 -4.15 3.64 -13.11
C ILE A 459 -4.47 4.48 -14.35
N GLN A 460 -5.07 3.88 -15.37
CA GLN A 460 -5.46 4.60 -16.59
C GLN A 460 -6.46 5.73 -16.29
N TYR A 461 -7.48 5.46 -15.48
CA TYR A 461 -8.44 6.45 -15.05
C TYR A 461 -7.77 7.65 -14.36
N LEU A 462 -6.87 7.38 -13.42
CA LEU A 462 -6.11 8.41 -12.70
C LEU A 462 -5.08 9.13 -13.56
N LEU A 463 -4.68 8.59 -14.71
CA LEU A 463 -3.83 9.28 -15.69
C LEU A 463 -4.66 10.09 -16.70
N GLN A 464 -5.88 9.67 -17.01
CA GLN A 464 -6.78 10.37 -17.94
C GLN A 464 -7.47 11.59 -17.31
N GLN A 465 -7.77 11.54 -16.00
CA GLN A 465 -8.13 12.70 -15.15
C GLN A 465 -9.22 13.62 -15.72
N LYS A 466 -10.32 13.05 -16.19
CA LYS A 466 -11.49 13.84 -16.60
C LYS A 466 -12.27 14.24 -15.35
N VAL A 467 -12.25 15.52 -14.99
CA VAL A 467 -13.21 16.09 -14.01
C VAL A 467 -14.21 16.94 -14.79
N ASP A 468 -15.50 16.69 -14.59
CA ASP A 468 -16.60 17.49 -15.16
C ASP A 468 -16.47 17.80 -16.67
N GLY A 469 -16.04 16.82 -17.46
CA GLY A 469 -16.00 16.92 -18.93
C GLY A 469 -14.71 17.46 -19.54
N GLY A 470 -13.61 17.62 -18.78
CA GLY A 470 -12.31 18.00 -19.37
C GLY A 470 -11.10 17.96 -18.45
N LEU A 471 -9.94 18.31 -19.03
CA LEU A 471 -8.69 18.64 -18.36
C LEU A 471 -8.75 20.11 -17.88
N LEU A 472 -8.17 20.45 -16.74
CA LEU A 472 -8.07 21.85 -16.32
C LEU A 472 -7.07 22.56 -17.23
N ASN A 473 -7.57 23.43 -18.12
CA ASN A 473 -6.76 24.14 -19.13
C ASN A 473 -5.96 23.22 -20.08
N GLY A 474 -6.40 21.98 -20.30
CA GLY A 474 -5.67 21.01 -21.12
C GLY A 474 -4.51 20.30 -20.40
N GLU A 475 -4.30 20.58 -19.11
CA GLU A 475 -3.28 19.92 -18.29
C GLU A 475 -3.93 18.92 -17.30
N PRO A 476 -3.22 17.83 -16.96
CA PRO A 476 -3.66 16.91 -15.93
C PRO A 476 -3.65 17.57 -14.54
N LEU A 477 -4.67 17.29 -13.74
CA LEU A 477 -4.79 17.68 -12.33
C LEU A 477 -3.72 17.07 -11.42
N LEU A 478 -3.37 15.80 -11.65
CA LEU A 478 -2.37 15.06 -10.87
C LEU A 478 -1.06 15.04 -11.63
N ASP A 479 -0.02 15.54 -10.98
CA ASP A 479 1.35 15.51 -11.45
C ASP A 479 1.93 14.10 -11.32
N ARG A 480 1.54 13.35 -10.28
CA ARG A 480 1.97 11.96 -10.07
C ARG A 480 0.86 11.05 -9.55
N VAL A 481 0.93 9.78 -9.91
CA VAL A 481 0.20 8.66 -9.31
C VAL A 481 1.23 7.73 -8.67
N ILE A 482 1.23 7.65 -7.34
CA ILE A 482 2.22 6.88 -6.57
C ILE A 482 1.72 5.45 -6.37
N VAL A 483 2.30 4.51 -7.11
CA VAL A 483 1.89 3.10 -7.13
C VAL A 483 2.84 2.25 -6.28
N GLY A 484 2.28 1.37 -5.45
CA GLY A 484 3.08 0.39 -4.70
C GLY A 484 3.48 -0.79 -5.58
N CYS A 485 4.76 -0.89 -5.94
CA CYS A 485 5.28 -1.98 -6.78
C CYS A 485 6.26 -2.85 -5.98
N PRO A 486 5.81 -3.93 -5.30
CA PRO A 486 6.69 -4.71 -4.43
C PRO A 486 7.74 -5.55 -5.19
N LYS A 487 7.65 -5.63 -6.51
CA LYS A 487 8.53 -6.42 -7.39
C LYS A 487 8.70 -5.71 -8.73
N ALA A 488 9.76 -6.06 -9.47
CA ALA A 488 10.06 -5.44 -10.76
C ALA A 488 8.98 -5.75 -11.81
N GLU A 489 8.36 -6.94 -11.76
CA GLU A 489 7.23 -7.31 -12.63
C GLU A 489 6.06 -6.33 -12.51
N HIS A 490 5.74 -5.86 -11.30
CA HIS A 490 4.69 -4.87 -11.10
C HIS A 490 5.02 -3.50 -11.70
N VAL A 491 6.31 -3.13 -11.78
CA VAL A 491 6.72 -1.92 -12.50
C VAL A 491 6.37 -2.06 -13.98
N ILE A 492 6.68 -3.20 -14.58
CA ILE A 492 6.36 -3.47 -15.99
C ILE A 492 4.84 -3.46 -16.24
N GLU A 493 4.04 -4.00 -15.32
CA GLU A 493 2.57 -3.92 -15.40
C GLU A 493 2.07 -2.48 -15.39
N VAL A 494 2.62 -1.62 -14.53
CA VAL A 494 2.27 -0.18 -14.49
C VAL A 494 2.70 0.53 -15.77
N VAL A 495 3.86 0.19 -16.32
CA VAL A 495 4.33 0.73 -17.60
C VAL A 495 3.35 0.38 -18.71
N HIS A 496 2.96 -0.90 -18.85
CA HIS A 496 1.96 -1.31 -19.85
C HIS A 496 0.61 -0.61 -19.65
N ALA A 497 0.17 -0.43 -18.40
CA ALA A 497 -1.05 0.31 -18.10
C ALA A 497 -0.98 1.75 -18.62
N CYS A 498 0.20 2.40 -18.57
CA CYS A 498 0.40 3.74 -19.11
C CYS A 498 0.39 3.77 -20.64
N GLU A 499 0.93 2.75 -21.30
CA GLU A 499 1.04 2.69 -22.76
C GLU A 499 -0.33 2.61 -23.45
N ALA A 500 -1.29 1.95 -22.83
CA ALA A 500 -2.66 1.88 -23.32
C ALA A 500 -3.46 3.19 -23.16
N THR A 501 -2.90 4.23 -22.51
CA THR A 501 -3.55 5.56 -22.39
C THR A 501 -3.18 6.57 -23.48
N GLY A 502 -2.14 6.31 -24.26
CA GLY A 502 -1.66 7.19 -25.34
C GLY A 502 -2.12 6.71 -26.70
#